data_AF-I7H0S9-F1
#
_entry.id   AF-I7H0S9-F1
#
_cell.length_a   1.000
_cell.length_b   1.000
_cell.length_c   1.000
_cell.angle_alpha   90.00
_cell.angle_beta   90.00
_cell.angle_gamma   90.00
#
_symmetry.space_group_name_H-M   'P 1'
#
loop_
_entity.id
_entity.type
_entity.pdbx_description
1 polymer ?
#
loop_
_entity_poly.entity_id
_entity_poly.type
_entity_poly.pdbx_seq_one_letter_code
_entity_poly.pdbx_strand_id
1 'polypeptide(L)'
;MNVFVDIQKINFNIQEKKELEENKKQIEHNIEICTVKAPVDGKLNININLGQGYILQHSEIIGIIAHNSNTYKVDYTNKRYR
;
A
#
# COMPACT_ATOMS: atom_id res chain seq x y z
N MET A 1 -3.06 41.84 -34.94
CA MET A 1 -3.66 41.52 -33.63
C MET A 1 -3.79 40.01 -33.40
N ASN A 2 -2.87 39.17 -33.92
CA ASN A 2 -2.94 37.69 -33.80
C ASN A 2 -1.92 37.09 -32.82
N VAL A 3 -0.76 37.73 -32.65
CA VAL A 3 0.36 37.20 -31.84
C VAL A 3 -0.01 36.99 -30.36
N PHE A 4 -0.87 37.83 -29.79
CA PHE A 4 -1.26 37.74 -28.39
C PHE A 4 -2.21 36.57 -28.11
N VAL A 5 -3.05 36.19 -29.08
CA VAL A 5 -3.98 35.06 -28.99
C VAL A 5 -3.23 33.73 -29.01
N ASP A 6 -2.17 33.64 -29.83
CA ASP A 6 -1.38 32.42 -29.97
C ASP A 6 -0.55 32.12 -28.71
N ILE A 7 -0.01 33.14 -28.04
CA ILE A 7 0.74 32.99 -26.77
C ILE A 7 -0.18 32.50 -25.64
N GLN A 8 -1.41 33.02 -25.54
CA GLN A 8 -2.35 32.57 -24.52
C GLN A 8 -2.76 31.10 -24.70
N LYS A 9 -2.99 30.67 -25.94
CA LYS A 9 -3.27 29.25 -26.26
C LYS A 9 -2.10 28.34 -25.91
N ILE A 10 -0.86 28.77 -26.19
CA ILE A 10 0.34 28.00 -25.84
C ILE A 10 0.46 27.83 -24.32
N ASN A 11 0.26 28.90 -23.54
CA ASN A 11 0.33 28.84 -22.09
C ASN A 11 -0.76 27.94 -21.49
N PHE A 12 -1.97 27.98 -22.03
CA PHE A 12 -3.06 27.11 -21.62
C PHE A 12 -2.75 25.63 -21.86
N ASN A 13 -2.27 25.29 -23.06
CA ASN A 13 -1.87 23.91 -23.38
C ASN A 13 -0.73 23.39 -22.49
N ILE A 14 0.22 24.26 -22.10
CA ILE A 14 1.29 23.89 -21.17
C ILE A 14 0.72 23.57 -19.78
N GLN A 15 -0.26 24.34 -19.33
CA GLN A 15 -0.89 24.14 -18.03
C GLN A 15 -1.74 22.86 -18.00
N GLU A 16 -2.56 22.62 -19.03
CA GLU A 16 -3.31 21.36 -19.18
C GLU A 16 -2.38 20.14 -19.20
N LYS A 17 -1.25 20.23 -19.91
CA LYS A 17 -0.28 19.13 -19.96
C LYS A 17 0.31 18.82 -18.59
N LYS A 18 0.64 19.84 -17.78
CA LYS A 18 1.16 19.64 -16.42
C LYS A 18 0.13 18.99 -15.52
N GLU A 19 -1.11 19.46 -15.56
CA GLU A 19 -2.22 18.88 -14.79
C GLU A 19 -2.45 17.41 -15.17
N LEU A 20 -2.37 17.09 -16.47
CA LEU A 20 -2.51 15.71 -16.95
C LEU A 20 -1.38 14.80 -16.45
N GLU A 21 -0.14 15.29 -16.41
CA GLU A 21 1.01 14.54 -15.89
C GLU A 21 0.92 14.33 -14.36
N GLU A 22 0.46 15.31 -13.61
CA GLU A 22 0.22 15.19 -12.16
C GLU A 22 -0.89 14.19 -11.86
N ASN A 23 -2.03 14.29 -12.56
CA ASN A 23 -3.13 13.35 -12.43
C ASN A 23 -2.70 11.92 -12.78
N LYS A 24 -1.90 11.75 -13.83
CA LYS A 24 -1.35 10.45 -14.20
C LYS A 24 -0.48 9.87 -13.08
N LYS A 25 0.44 10.65 -12.52
CA LYS A 25 1.29 10.22 -11.40
C LYS A 25 0.47 9.81 -10.18
N GLN A 26 -0.60 10.56 -9.88
CA GLN A 26 -1.48 10.25 -8.76
C GLN A 26 -2.24 8.94 -8.99
N ILE A 27 -2.73 8.69 -10.20
CA ILE A 27 -3.40 7.42 -10.55
C ILE A 27 -2.42 6.25 -10.44
N GLU A 28 -1.21 6.38 -10.98
CA GLU A 28 -0.19 5.34 -10.92
C GLU A 28 0.17 5.00 -9.46
N HIS A 29 0.38 6.02 -8.62
CA HIS A 29 0.61 5.82 -7.19
C HIS A 29 -0.57 5.14 -6.48
N ASN A 30 -1.80 5.56 -6.79
CA ASN A 30 -3.01 4.97 -6.21
C ASN A 30 -3.19 3.49 -6.61
N ILE A 31 -2.79 3.10 -7.82
CA ILE A 31 -2.81 1.70 -8.24
C ILE A 31 -1.76 0.89 -7.48
N GLU A 32 -0.57 1.45 -7.25
CA GLU A 32 0.50 0.78 -6.52
C GLU A 32 0.10 0.45 -5.08
N ILE A 33 -0.54 1.39 -4.37
CA ILE A 33 -0.99 1.18 -2.98
C ILE A 33 -2.14 0.17 -2.84
N CYS A 34 -2.88 -0.11 -3.92
CA CYS A 34 -3.90 -1.18 -3.93
C CYS A 34 -3.28 -2.58 -3.85
N THR A 35 -1.98 -2.71 -4.09
CA THR A 35 -1.24 -3.97 -3.84
C THR A 35 -0.66 -3.95 -2.43
N VAL A 36 -1.35 -4.60 -1.49
CA VAL A 36 -0.90 -4.67 -0.10
C VAL A 36 0.27 -5.64 0.03
N LYS A 37 1.39 -5.15 0.56
CA LYS A 37 2.60 -5.94 0.85
C LYS A 37 2.89 -5.93 2.34
N ALA A 38 3.50 -7.02 2.81
CA ALA A 38 4.05 -7.10 4.16
C ALA A 38 5.17 -6.05 4.35
N PRO A 39 5.20 -5.30 5.47
CA PRO A 39 6.28 -4.35 5.75
C PRO A 39 7.60 -5.06 6.16
N VAL A 40 7.52 -6.32 6.58
CA VAL A 40 8.65 -7.10 7.12
C VAL A 40 8.49 -8.58 6.76
N ASP A 41 9.60 -9.30 6.75
CA ASP A 41 9.60 -10.76 6.60
C ASP A 41 9.14 -11.46 7.89
N GLY A 42 8.33 -12.51 7.72
CA GLY A 42 7.82 -13.29 8.84
C GLY A 42 6.71 -14.25 8.44
N LYS A 43 6.04 -14.83 9.44
CA LYS A 43 4.89 -15.70 9.25
C LYS A 43 3.60 -14.88 9.28
N LEU A 44 2.83 -14.94 8.18
CA LEU A 44 1.51 -14.33 8.11
C LEU A 44 0.50 -15.16 8.92
N ASN A 45 -0.16 -14.51 9.87
CA ASN A 45 -1.30 -15.02 10.62
C ASN A 45 -2.54 -14.19 10.25
N ILE A 46 -3.45 -14.79 9.49
CA ILE A 46 -4.73 -14.20 9.11
C ILE A 46 -5.84 -14.77 9.98
N ASN A 47 -6.62 -13.88 10.61
CA ASN A 47 -7.80 -14.26 11.39
C ASN A 47 -9.11 -14.06 10.59
N ILE A 48 -9.00 -13.58 9.35
CA ILE A 48 -10.11 -13.22 8.48
C ILE A 48 -10.06 -14.10 7.23
N ASN A 49 -11.21 -14.65 6.81
CA ASN A 49 -11.32 -15.42 5.59
C ASN A 49 -11.42 -14.48 4.38
N LEU A 50 -10.26 -14.04 3.87
CA LEU A 50 -10.17 -13.16 2.71
C LEU A 50 -10.33 -14.00 1.43
N GLY A 51 -11.57 -14.09 0.96
CA GLY A 51 -11.89 -14.66 -0.35
C GLY A 51 -11.82 -13.62 -1.46
N GLN A 52 -11.77 -14.10 -2.71
CA GLN A 52 -11.91 -13.23 -3.87
C GLN A 52 -13.25 -12.50 -3.83
N GLY A 53 -13.25 -11.18 -4.11
CA GLY A 53 -14.45 -10.34 -4.11
C GLY A 53 -14.79 -9.71 -2.76
N TYR A 54 -14.00 -9.96 -1.71
CA TYR A 54 -14.16 -9.28 -0.42
C TYR A 54 -13.77 -7.79 -0.55
N ILE A 55 -14.59 -6.90 0.00
CA ILE A 55 -14.36 -5.45 -0.01
C ILE A 55 -13.66 -5.06 1.31
N LEU A 56 -12.48 -4.47 1.21
CA LEU A 56 -11.71 -3.99 2.36
C LEU A 56 -11.89 -2.49 2.55
N GLN A 57 -11.97 -2.04 3.80
CA GLN A 57 -11.93 -0.63 4.14
C GLN A 57 -10.49 -0.14 4.32
N HIS A 58 -10.30 1.17 4.12
CA HIS A 58 -9.01 1.79 4.39
C HIS A 58 -8.65 1.61 5.88
N SER A 59 -7.39 1.26 6.15
CA SER A 59 -6.87 0.97 7.50
C SER A 59 -7.44 -0.29 8.17
N GLU A 60 -8.16 -1.15 7.46
CA GLU A 60 -8.61 -2.43 8.00
C GLU A 60 -7.42 -3.40 8.20
N ILE A 61 -7.33 -3.99 9.40
CA ILE A 61 -6.25 -4.94 9.73
C ILE A 61 -6.63 -6.32 9.21
N ILE A 62 -6.03 -6.73 8.10
CA ILE A 62 -6.30 -8.03 7.46
C ILE A 62 -5.52 -9.21 8.05
N GLY A 63 -4.45 -8.94 8.80
CA GLY A 63 -3.60 -9.97 9.39
C GLY A 63 -2.40 -9.39 10.14
N ILE A 64 -1.68 -10.27 10.81
CA ILE A 64 -0.48 -9.93 11.59
C ILE A 64 0.68 -10.74 11.03
N ILE A 65 1.83 -10.09 10.85
CA ILE A 65 3.08 -10.78 10.49
C ILE A 65 3.87 -10.99 11.78
N ALA A 66 3.99 -12.24 12.20
CA ALA A 66 4.89 -12.61 13.27
C ALA A 66 6.32 -12.65 12.73
N HIS A 67 7.18 -11.77 13.22
CA HIS A 67 8.61 -11.80 12.88
C HIS A 67 9.19 -13.19 13.13
N ASN A 68 10.03 -13.66 12.20
CA ASN A 68 10.87 -14.82 12.42
C ASN A 68 12.02 -14.46 13.38
N SER A 69 11.72 -14.01 14.61
CA SER A 69 12.73 -13.97 15.66
C SER A 69 12.96 -15.41 16.15
N ASN A 70 14.16 -15.70 16.65
CA ASN A 70 14.47 -16.93 17.37
C ASN A 70 13.55 -17.03 18.60
N THR A 71 12.32 -17.48 18.38
CA THR A 71 11.32 -17.61 19.42
C THR A 71 11.67 -18.88 20.15
N TYR A 72 12.47 -18.77 21.21
CA TYR A 72 12.76 -19.90 22.08
C TYR A 72 11.46 -20.36 22.72
N LYS A 73 11.02 -21.56 22.37
CA LYS A 73 9.91 -22.21 23.06
C LYS A 73 10.41 -22.58 24.45
N VAL A 74 9.94 -21.87 25.47
CA VAL A 74 10.20 -22.24 26.87
C VAL A 74 9.34 -23.46 27.18
N ASP A 75 9.90 -24.65 27.00
CA ASP A 75 9.28 -25.88 27.50
C ASP A 75 9.45 -25.90 29.03
N TYR A 76 8.38 -25.59 29.77
CA TYR A 76 8.30 -25.84 31.20
C TYR A 76 8.27 -27.36 31.43
N THR A 77 9.45 -27.99 31.49
CA THR A 77 9.54 -29.33 32.05
C THR A 77 9.37 -29.19 33.56
N ASN A 78 8.20 -29.58 34.05
CA ASN A 78 7.88 -29.63 35.48
C ASN A 78 8.66 -30.78 36.12
N LYS A 79 9.99 -30.64 36.24
CA LYS A 79 10.82 -31.53 37.03
C LYS A 79 10.56 -31.20 38.49
N ARG A 80 9.58 -31.91 39.07
CA ARG A 80 9.47 -32.03 40.53
C ARG A 80 10.79 -32.61 41.02
N TYR A 81 11.63 -31.77 41.62
CA TYR A 81 12.75 -32.22 42.43
C TYR A 81 12.16 -32.97 43.63
N ARG A 82 12.37 -34.29 43.65
CA ARG A 82 12.19 -35.14 44.82
C ARG A 82 13.48 -35.14 45.63
#